data_AF-A0A2G9THD4-F1
#
_entry.id   AF-A0A2G9THD4-F1
#
_cell.length_a   1.000
_cell.length_b   1.000
_cell.length_c   1.000
_cell.angle_alpha   90.00
_cell.angle_beta   90.00
_cell.angle_gamma   90.00
#
_symmetry.space_group_name_H-M   'P 1'
#
loop_
_entity.id
_entity.type
_entity.pdbx_description
1 polymer ?
#
loop_
_entity_poly.entity_id
_entity_poly.type
_entity_poly.pdbx_seq_one_letter_code
_entity_poly.pdbx_strand_id
1 'polypeptide(L)' 'ILRKFNSAIVGASRGEGLYNTELNVAVSGRTSLDLPRQALDLIDRIRNRLDKGRLLNDWKLVTIFIGTNDIGKLRCIEK' A
#
# COMPACT_ATOMS: atom_id res chain seq x y z
N ILE A 1 -12.37 3.08 -12.22
CA ILE A 1 -13.74 3.29 -11.66
C ILE A 1 -13.78 4.51 -10.73
N LEU A 2 -13.04 4.56 -9.61
CA LEU A 2 -13.08 5.72 -8.68
C LEU A 2 -12.82 7.08 -9.36
N ARG A 3 -11.81 7.16 -10.25
CA ARG A 3 -11.51 8.37 -11.03
C ARG A 3 -12.63 8.85 -11.96
N LYS A 4 -13.61 8.00 -12.32
CA LYS A 4 -14.78 8.39 -13.12
C LYS A 4 -15.74 9.27 -12.31
N PHE A 5 -15.82 9.04 -11.00
CA PHE A 5 -16.73 9.75 -10.09
C PHE A 5 -16.04 10.85 -9.30
N ASN A 6 -14.70 10.83 -9.21
CA ASN A 6 -13.89 11.94 -8.71
C ASN A 6 -12.52 11.92 -9.40
N SER A 7 -12.35 12.80 -10.39
CA SER A 7 -11.11 12.90 -11.18
C SER A 7 -9.90 13.43 -10.40
N ALA A 8 -10.14 14.08 -9.25
CA ALA A 8 -9.10 14.64 -8.37
C ALA A 8 -8.48 13.61 -7.42
N ILE A 9 -8.96 12.36 -7.41
CA ILE A 9 -8.35 11.28 -6.62
C ILE A 9 -6.91 11.04 -7.09
N VAL A 10 -6.00 10.96 -6.11
CA VAL A 10 -4.56 10.70 -6.30
C VAL A 10 -4.15 9.38 -5.64
N GLY A 11 -2.97 8.87 -5.99
CA GLY A 11 -2.33 7.75 -5.29
C GLY A 11 -2.47 6.38 -5.95
N ALA A 12 -3.20 6.27 -7.06
CA ALA A 12 -3.22 5.05 -7.86
C ALA A 12 -1.83 4.77 -8.46
N SER A 13 -1.35 3.55 -8.28
CA SER A 13 -0.10 3.06 -8.91
C SER A 13 -0.21 3.08 -10.42
N ARG A 14 0.86 3.49 -11.10
CA ARG A 14 0.94 3.56 -12.58
C ARG A 14 2.12 2.78 -13.16
N GLY A 15 2.96 2.21 -12.30
CA GLY A 15 4.16 1.52 -12.70
C GLY A 15 4.05 0.00 -12.63
N GLU A 16 5.18 -0.65 -12.88
CA GLU A 16 5.32 -2.09 -12.91
C GLU A 16 6.36 -2.54 -11.88
N GLY A 17 6.04 -3.63 -11.17
CA GLY A 17 6.90 -4.13 -10.10
C GLY A 17 7.15 -3.07 -9.03
N LEU A 18 8.43 -2.68 -8.87
CA LEU A 18 8.87 -1.70 -7.87
C LEU A 18 9.08 -0.29 -8.45
N TYR A 19 8.85 -0.09 -9.75
CA TYR A 19 8.99 1.21 -10.40
C TYR A 19 7.66 1.96 -10.39
N ASN A 20 7.69 3.28 -10.21
CA ASN A 20 6.50 4.17 -10.26
C ASN A 20 5.29 3.65 -9.44
N THR A 21 5.57 3.17 -8.22
CA THR A 21 4.57 2.51 -7.37
C THR A 21 3.57 3.47 -6.71
N GLU A 22 3.86 4.78 -6.69
CA GLU A 22 3.00 5.81 -6.08
C GLU A 22 2.71 5.47 -4.60
N LEU A 23 1.45 5.36 -4.19
CA LEU A 23 1.06 4.97 -2.84
C LEU A 23 0.92 3.45 -2.66
N ASN A 24 1.28 2.65 -3.67
CA ASN A 24 1.38 1.21 -3.49
C ASN A 24 2.71 0.85 -2.80
N VAL A 25 2.60 0.31 -1.60
CA VAL A 25 3.74 -0.13 -0.76
C VAL A 25 3.85 -1.66 -0.68
N ALA A 26 3.00 -2.39 -1.41
CA ALA A 26 3.04 -3.84 -1.44
C ALA A 26 4.32 -4.33 -2.11
N VAL A 27 4.96 -5.32 -1.49
CA VAL A 27 6.17 -5.96 -2.01
C VAL A 27 5.93 -7.46 -2.07
N SER A 28 6.28 -8.08 -3.20
CA SER A 28 6.14 -9.53 -3.38
C SER A 28 6.91 -10.30 -2.31
N GLY A 29 6.34 -11.44 -1.88
CA GLY A 29 6.95 -12.30 -0.86
C GLY A 29 6.88 -11.77 0.58
N ARG A 30 6.23 -10.63 0.83
CA ARG A 30 5.97 -10.15 2.20
C ARG A 30 4.75 -10.85 2.82
N THR A 31 4.77 -11.00 4.14
CA THR A 31 3.68 -11.54 4.96
C THR A 31 3.05 -10.44 5.81
N SER A 32 1.99 -10.75 6.55
CA SER A 32 1.29 -9.82 7.45
C SER A 32 2.22 -9.17 8.49
N LEU A 33 3.30 -9.84 8.87
CA LEU A 33 4.34 -9.32 9.77
C LEU A 33 5.01 -8.04 9.24
N ASP A 34 5.02 -7.82 7.92
CA ASP A 34 5.61 -6.63 7.29
C ASP A 34 4.63 -5.45 7.16
N LEU A 35 3.34 -5.64 7.50
CA LEU A 35 2.32 -4.59 7.41
C LEU A 35 2.67 -3.33 8.21
N PRO A 36 3.23 -3.41 9.44
CA PRO A 36 3.62 -2.20 10.17
C PRO A 36 4.66 -1.36 9.41
N ARG A 37 5.67 -2.00 8.81
CA ARG A 37 6.68 -1.29 7.99
C ARG A 37 6.05 -0.66 6.75
N GLN A 38 5.15 -1.38 6.07
CA GLN A 38 4.44 -0.86 4.89
C GLN A 38 3.50 0.30 5.26
N ALA A 39 2.84 0.26 6.41
CA ALA A 39 1.98 1.33 6.88
C ALA A 39 2.77 2.62 7.16
N LEU A 40 3.95 2.50 7.77
CA LEU A 40 4.84 3.66 8.01
C LEU A 40 5.33 4.26 6.69
N ASP A 41 5.79 3.43 5.74
CA ASP A 41 6.17 3.89 4.39
C ASP A 41 5.00 4.60 3.69
N LEU A 42 3.79 4.06 3.78
CA LEU A 42 2.59 4.69 3.21
C LEU A 42 2.31 6.06 3.85
N ILE A 43 2.40 6.17 5.18
CA ILE A 43 2.22 7.45 5.89
C ILE A 43 3.23 8.48 5.41
N ASP A 44 4.49 8.11 5.29
CA ASP A 44 5.56 9.02 4.87
C ASP A 44 5.37 9.46 3.41
N ARG A 45 4.99 8.54 2.51
CA ARG A 45 4.64 8.87 1.12
C ARG A 45 3.45 9.82 1.02
N ILE A 46 2.42 9.62 1.85
CA ILE A 46 1.25 10.51 1.88
C ILE A 46 1.64 11.90 2.38
N ARG A 47 2.43 12.00 3.47
CA ARG A 47 2.91 13.27 4.02
C ARG A 47 3.77 14.06 3.03
N ASN A 48 4.56 13.37 2.23
CA ASN A 48 5.38 14.01 1.19
C ASN A 48 4.57 14.45 -0.03
N ARG A 49 3.37 13.88 -0.25
CA ARG A 49 2.54 14.15 -1.42
C ARG A 49 1.43 15.17 -1.16
N LEU A 50 0.84 15.17 0.03
CA LEU A 50 -0.29 16.03 0.37
C LEU A 50 0.16 17.17 1.28
N ASP A 51 -0.41 18.36 1.07
CA ASP A 51 -0.32 19.43 2.05
C ASP A 51 -1.06 19.05 3.34
N LYS A 52 -0.77 19.78 4.43
CA LYS A 52 -1.35 19.53 5.76
C LYS A 52 -2.88 19.59 5.76
N GLY A 53 -3.49 20.46 4.95
CA GLY A 53 -4.94 20.59 4.88
C GLY A 53 -5.58 19.34 4.29
N ARG A 54 -5.10 18.89 3.13
CA ARG A 54 -5.58 17.66 2.49
C ARG A 54 -5.26 16.41 3.29
N LEU A 55 -4.11 16.38 3.97
CA LEU A 55 -3.73 15.29 4.86
C LEU A 55 -4.76 15.08 5.97
N LEU A 56 -5.25 16.16 6.59
CA LEU A 56 -6.17 16.08 7.73
C LEU A 56 -7.64 15.98 7.32
N ASN A 57 -8.03 16.59 6.20
CA ASN A 57 -9.44 16.81 5.88
C ASN A 57 -9.99 15.89 4.78
N ASP A 58 -9.15 15.43 3.83
CA ASP A 58 -9.64 14.54 2.78
C ASP A 58 -9.91 13.15 3.38
N TRP A 59 -10.90 12.42 2.89
CA TRP A 59 -11.02 10.99 3.18
C TRP A 59 -9.88 10.21 2.53
N LYS A 60 -9.52 9.05 3.09
CA LYS A 60 -8.54 8.13 2.49
C LYS A 60 -9.12 6.72 2.46
N LEU A 61 -8.99 6.06 1.33
CA LEU A 61 -9.32 4.64 1.17
C LEU A 61 -8.02 3.85 1.10
N VAL A 62 -7.83 2.93 2.05
CA VAL A 62 -6.68 2.02 2.10
C VAL A 62 -7.19 0.61 1.84
N THR A 63 -6.58 -0.08 0.89
CA THR A 63 -6.90 -1.49 0.59
C THR A 63 -5.69 -2.35 0.93
N ILE A 64 -5.89 -3.35 1.78
CA ILE A 64 -4.85 -4.26 2.24
C ILE A 64 -5.04 -5.60 1.52
N PHE A 65 -3.99 -6.04 0.80
CA PHE A 65 -3.94 -7.35 0.16
C PHE A 65 -2.85 -8.19 0.82
N ILE A 66 -3.28 -9.17 1.63
CA ILE A 66 -2.38 -10.05 2.39
C ILE A 66 -2.97 -11.47 2.40
N GLY A 67 -2.13 -12.50 2.48
CA GLY A 67 -2.61 -13.86 2.72
C GLY A 67 -1.81 -14.99 2.09
N THR A 68 -1.44 -14.88 0.81
CA THR A 68 -0.80 -16.02 0.10
C THR A 68 0.54 -16.42 0.72
N ASN A 69 1.38 -15.45 1.10
CA ASN A 69 2.66 -15.74 1.76
C ASN A 69 2.50 -16.08 3.26
N ASP A 70 1.40 -15.64 3.88
CA ASP A 70 1.08 -15.99 5.27
C ASP A 70 0.66 -17.45 5.39
N ILE A 71 -0.16 -17.92 4.44
CA ILE A 71 -0.57 -19.33 4.32
C ILE A 71 0.57 -20.17 3.74
N GLY A 72 1.29 -19.64 2.75
CA GLY A 72 2.37 -20.30 2.01
C GLY A 72 3.66 -20.49 2.80
N LYS A 73 3.75 -19.98 4.04
CA LYS A 73 4.74 -20.42 5.02
C LYS A 73 4.39 -21.83 5.53
N LEU A 74 4.26 -22.79 4.61
CA LEU A 74 4.56 -24.18 4.90
C LEU A 74 6.07 -24.22 5.21
N ARG A 75 6.42 -23.91 6.46
CA ARG A 75 7.70 -24.34 7.01
C ARG A 75 7.78 -25.83 6.72
N CYS A 76 8.78 -26.27 5.96
CA CYS A 76 9.25 -27.63 6.12
C CYS A 76 9.65 -27.70 7.59
N ILE A 77 8.81 -28.34 8.41
CA ILE A 77 9.24 -28.80 9.71
C ILE A 77 10.21 -29.93 9.35
N GLU A 78 11.50 -29.62 9.32
CA GLU A 78 12.52 -30.66 9.33
C GLU A 78 12.21 -31.54 10.55
N LYS A 79 11.92 -32.81 10.27
CA LYS A 79 11.72 -33.85 11.29
C LYS A 79 13.04 -34.22 11.92
#